data_AF-A0A2I1BWY8-F1
#
_entry.id   AF-A0A2I1BWY8-F1
#
_cell.length_a   1.000
_cell.length_b   1.000
_cell.length_c   1.000
_cell.angle_alpha   90.00
_cell.angle_beta   90.00
_cell.angle_gamma   90.00
#
_symmetry.space_group_name_H-M   'P 1'
#
loop_
_entity.id
_entity.type
_entity.pdbx_description
1 polymer ?
#
loop_
_entity_poly.entity_id
_entity_poly.type
_entity_poly.pdbx_seq_one_letter_code
_entity_poly.pdbx_strand_id
1 'polypeptide(L)'
;MRGSYHPVTVRVQALTLAYCGVDIKHIEATTGMPRQTIQYWIKKARERGYNPEIDPRILPVYVEDGKRTGRPKEITEATEQAILESISKDRNGREKSSEILAFEA
;
A
#
# COMPACT_ATOMS: atom_id res chain seq x y z
N MET A 1 -5.93 8.96 17.17
CA MET A 1 -6.63 9.39 15.93
C MET A 1 -7.12 8.16 15.21
N ARG A 2 -8.44 7.96 15.05
CA ARG A 2 -8.95 6.93 14.15
C ARG A 2 -8.63 7.38 12.73
N GLY A 3 -7.74 6.68 12.02
CA GLY A 3 -7.52 6.94 10.61
C GLY A 3 -8.82 6.67 9.86
N SER A 4 -9.42 7.70 9.26
CA SER A 4 -10.60 7.50 8.42
C SER A 4 -10.15 6.77 7.16
N TYR A 5 -10.69 5.58 6.94
CA TYR A 5 -10.48 4.86 5.70
C TYR A 5 -11.25 5.58 4.58
N HIS A 6 -10.54 5.95 3.51
CA HIS A 6 -11.14 6.49 2.31
C HIS A 6 -10.97 5.45 1.19
N PRO A 7 -12.06 4.96 0.58
CA PRO A 7 -12.00 4.03 -0.55
C PRO A 7 -11.23 4.60 -1.72
N VAL A 8 -10.65 3.73 -2.55
CA VAL A 8 -9.87 4.12 -3.75
C VAL A 8 -10.70 5.02 -4.67
N THR A 9 -11.98 4.70 -4.86
CA THR A 9 -12.91 5.49 -5.68
C THR A 9 -13.06 6.94 -5.19
N VAL A 10 -13.15 7.15 -3.87
CA VAL A 10 -13.24 8.49 -3.27
C VAL A 10 -11.94 9.27 -3.47
N ARG A 11 -10.79 8.60 -3.38
CA ARG A 11 -9.47 9.21 -3.65
C ARG A 11 -9.35 9.63 -5.13
N VAL A 12 -9.81 8.78 -6.05
CA VAL A 12 -9.86 9.09 -7.49
C VAL A 12 -10.74 10.33 -7.70
N GLN A 13 -11.96 10.34 -7.15
CA GLN A 13 -12.88 11.47 -7.29
C GLN A 13 -12.26 12.78 -6.75
N ALA A 14 -11.59 12.73 -5.59
CA ALA A 14 -10.91 13.89 -5.02
C ALA A 14 -9.79 14.42 -5.93
N LEU A 15 -8.98 13.52 -6.51
CA LEU A 15 -7.91 13.88 -7.44
C LEU A 15 -8.45 14.44 -8.76
N THR A 16 -9.54 13.87 -9.29
CA THR A 16 -10.21 14.38 -10.48
C THR A 16 -10.71 15.81 -10.26
N LEU A 17 -11.42 16.06 -9.16
CA LEU A 17 -11.93 17.40 -8.83
C LEU A 17 -10.80 18.40 -8.60
N ALA A 18 -9.71 17.97 -7.96
CA ALA A 18 -8.52 18.80 -7.78
C ALA A 18 -7.86 19.18 -9.10
N TYR A 19 -7.77 18.23 -10.05
CA TYR A 19 -7.28 18.51 -11.40
C TYR A 19 -8.20 19.48 -12.14
N CYS A 20 -9.52 19.36 -12.01
CA CYS A 20 -10.49 20.29 -12.58
C CYS A 20 -10.48 21.69 -11.93
N GLY A 21 -9.61 21.96 -10.96
CA GLY A 21 -9.48 23.28 -10.32
C GLY A 21 -10.57 23.60 -9.31
N VAL A 22 -11.32 22.60 -8.84
CA VAL A 22 -12.37 22.79 -7.83
C VAL A 22 -11.75 23.16 -6.48
N ASP A 23 -12.35 24.12 -5.78
CA ASP A 23 -11.86 24.54 -4.46
C ASP A 23 -11.89 23.38 -3.45
N ILE A 24 -10.87 23.30 -2.60
CA ILE A 24 -10.68 22.20 -1.64
C ILE A 24 -11.87 22.10 -0.68
N LYS A 25 -12.50 23.22 -0.29
CA LYS A 25 -13.69 23.20 0.57
C LYS A 25 -14.86 22.47 -0.10
N HIS A 26 -15.01 22.64 -1.41
CA HIS A 26 -16.04 21.96 -2.17
C HIS A 26 -15.69 20.48 -2.38
N ILE A 27 -14.42 20.14 -2.60
CA ILE A 27 -13.96 18.75 -2.66
C ILE A 27 -14.22 18.04 -1.32
N GLU A 28 -13.95 18.69 -0.19
CA GLU A 28 -14.21 18.18 1.15
C GLU A 28 -15.70 17.92 1.37
N ALA A 29 -16.57 18.86 0.98
CA ALA A 29 -18.02 18.68 1.05
C ALA A 29 -18.52 17.51 0.17
N THR A 30 -17.96 17.36 -1.04
CA THR A 30 -18.39 16.34 -2.00
C THR A 30 -17.88 14.94 -1.67
N THR A 31 -16.64 14.82 -1.17
CA THR A 31 -15.97 13.52 -0.94
C THR A 31 -16.01 13.09 0.52
N GLY A 32 -16.34 13.98 1.44
CA GLY A 32 -16.24 13.75 2.89
C GLY A 32 -14.79 13.60 3.39
N MET A 33 -13.79 13.85 2.53
CA MET A 33 -12.39 13.79 2.90
C MET A 33 -11.96 15.10 3.56
N PRO A 34 -11.32 15.06 4.74
CA PRO A 34 -10.75 16.26 5.34
C PRO A 34 -9.75 16.93 4.41
N ARG A 35 -9.69 18.27 4.41
CA ARG A 35 -8.72 19.07 3.63
C ARG A 35 -7.29 18.50 3.67
N GLN A 36 -6.81 18.13 4.86
CA GLN A 36 -5.46 17.59 5.05
C GLN A 36 -5.26 16.27 4.28
N THR A 37 -6.27 15.41 4.27
CA THR A 37 -6.25 14.12 3.56
C THR A 37 -6.28 14.33 2.04
N ILE A 38 -7.06 15.29 1.55
CA ILE A 38 -7.08 15.66 0.13
C ILE A 38 -5.68 16.11 -0.33
N GLN A 39 -5.07 17.04 0.42
CA GLN A 39 -3.72 17.54 0.11
C GLN A 39 -2.66 16.43 0.17
N TYR A 40 -2.76 15.53 1.15
CA TYR A 40 -1.91 14.35 1.25
C TYR A 40 -1.98 13.49 -0.02
N TRP A 41 -3.19 13.19 -0.51
CA TRP A 41 -3.36 12.37 -1.71
C TRP A 41 -2.90 13.07 -2.98
N ILE A 42 -3.11 14.38 -3.12
CA ILE A 42 -2.57 15.15 -4.25
C ILE A 42 -1.03 15.06 -4.28
N LYS A 43 -0.39 15.28 -3.12
CA LYS A 43 1.07 15.17 -3.00
C LYS A 43 1.55 13.75 -3.32
N LYS A 44 0.91 12.74 -2.73
CA LYS A 44 1.29 11.32 -2.91
C LYS A 44 1.12 10.83 -4.34
N ALA A 45 0.07 11.25 -5.03
CA ALA A 45 -0.13 10.92 -6.44
C ALA A 45 1.02 11.48 -7.29
N ARG A 46 1.42 12.73 -7.06
CA ARG A 46 2.57 13.36 -7.74
C ARG A 46 3.88 12.65 -7.43
N GLU A 47 4.13 12.29 -6.19
CA GLU A 47 5.32 11.51 -5.79
C GLU A 47 5.39 10.14 -6.48
N ARG A 48 4.22 9.56 -6.82
CA ARG A 48 4.10 8.32 -7.57
C ARG A 48 4.13 8.51 -9.10
N GLY A 49 4.39 9.73 -9.57
CA GLY A 49 4.55 10.05 -11.00
C GLY A 49 3.27 10.47 -11.71
N TYR A 50 2.17 10.74 -11.01
CA TYR A 50 0.98 11.32 -11.64
C TYR A 50 1.28 12.75 -12.12
N ASN A 51 1.22 12.97 -13.43
CA ASN A 51 1.36 14.28 -14.05
C ASN A 51 0.18 14.58 -14.99
N PRO A 52 -0.82 15.34 -14.52
CA PRO A 52 -2.04 15.60 -15.30
C PRO A 52 -1.82 16.45 -16.56
N GLU A 53 -0.70 17.15 -16.67
CA GLU A 53 -0.36 17.94 -17.88
C GLU A 53 0.11 17.06 -19.04
N ILE A 54 0.61 15.85 -18.75
CA ILE A 54 1.05 14.87 -19.75
C ILE A 54 -0.06 13.85 -20.00
N ASP A 55 -0.59 13.25 -18.92
CA ASP A 55 -1.70 12.31 -18.96
C ASP A 55 -2.63 12.55 -17.76
N PRO A 56 -3.88 13.02 -17.99
CA PRO A 56 -4.84 13.27 -16.91
C PRO A 56 -5.47 11.99 -16.35
N ARG A 57 -5.18 10.80 -16.91
CA ARG A 57 -5.76 9.55 -16.43
C ARG A 57 -5.19 9.16 -15.07
N ILE A 58 -6.07 8.93 -14.11
CA ILE A 58 -5.69 8.46 -12.78
C ILE A 58 -5.64 6.93 -12.80
N LEU A 59 -4.44 6.37 -12.73
CA LEU A 59 -4.21 4.93 -12.63
C LEU A 59 -4.27 4.44 -11.17
N PRO A 60 -4.60 3.16 -10.93
CA PRO A 60 -4.66 2.59 -9.58
C PRO A 60 -3.38 2.77 -8.78
N VAL A 61 -2.21 2.67 -9.44
CA VAL A 61 -0.88 2.85 -8.82
C VAL A 61 -0.75 4.18 -8.07
N TYR A 62 -1.45 5.23 -8.48
CA TYR A 62 -1.38 6.56 -7.84
C TYR A 62 -2.21 6.63 -6.55
N VAL A 63 -3.27 5.84 -6.42
CA VAL A 63 -4.31 5.97 -5.37
C VAL A 63 -4.37 4.78 -4.41
N GLU A 64 -3.85 3.62 -4.79
CA GLU A 64 -3.84 2.42 -3.96
C GLU A 64 -2.91 2.55 -2.74
N ASP A 65 -3.21 1.81 -1.69
CA ASP A 65 -2.31 1.75 -0.53
C ASP A 65 -0.99 1.11 -0.95
N GLY A 66 0.13 1.65 -0.46
CA GLY A 66 1.44 1.05 -0.71
C GLY A 66 1.56 -0.32 -0.02
N LYS A 67 2.54 -1.12 -0.44
CA LYS A 67 2.88 -2.39 0.22
C LYS A 67 3.05 -2.15 1.72
N ARG A 68 2.27 -2.85 2.53
CA ARG A 68 2.45 -2.85 3.99
C ARG A 68 3.70 -3.68 4.27
N THR A 69 4.80 -3.01 4.58
CA THR A 69 6.09 -3.63 4.87
C THR A 69 6.12 -4.32 6.23
N GLY A 70 5.17 -3.99 7.12
CA GLY A 70 5.10 -4.58 8.45
C GLY A 70 6.29 -4.17 9.33
N ARG A 71 6.48 -4.90 10.44
CA ARG A 71 7.71 -4.76 11.24
C ARG A 71 8.87 -5.33 10.41
N PRO A 72 10.01 -4.63 10.30
CA PRO A 72 11.21 -5.19 9.69
C PRO A 72 11.52 -6.55 10.28
N LYS A 73 11.73 -7.55 9.42
CA LYS A 73 12.16 -8.89 9.83
C LYS A 73 13.69 -8.94 9.81
N GLU A 74 14.27 -9.62 10.79
CA GLU A 74 15.72 -9.91 10.81
C GLU A 74 16.08 -11.03 9.82
N ILE A 75 15.10 -11.88 9.49
CA ILE A 75 15.24 -13.04 8.62
C ILE A 75 15.25 -12.59 7.15
N THR A 76 16.18 -13.12 6.36
CA THR A 76 16.28 -12.82 4.92
C THR A 76 15.30 -13.66 4.09
N GLU A 77 14.98 -13.20 2.87
CA GLU A 77 14.13 -13.97 1.93
C GLU A 77 14.74 -15.34 1.60
N ALA A 78 16.08 -15.46 1.56
CA ALA A 78 16.78 -16.72 1.33
C ALA A 78 16.56 -17.71 2.48
N THR A 79 16.66 -17.25 3.73
CA THR A 79 16.41 -18.07 4.91
C THR A 79 14.94 -18.50 4.98
N GLU A 80 14.00 -17.61 4.62
CA GLU A 80 12.57 -17.98 4.53
C GLU A 80 12.35 -19.10 3.49
N GLN A 81 12.99 -19.02 2.32
CA GLN A 81 12.90 -20.05 1.28
C GLN A 81 13.52 -21.38 1.72
N ALA A 82 14.69 -21.35 2.36
CA ALA A 82 15.35 -22.56 2.87
C ALA A 82 14.47 -23.30 3.90
N ILE A 83 13.82 -22.57 4.81
CA ILE A 83 12.87 -23.15 5.78
C ILE A 83 11.68 -23.78 5.05
N LEU A 84 11.10 -23.08 4.06
CA LEU A 84 9.96 -23.59 3.28
C LEU A 84 10.33 -24.85 2.49
N GLU A 85 11.53 -24.91 1.91
CA GLU A 85 12.05 -26.09 1.22
C GLU A 85 12.23 -27.26 2.19
N SER A 86 12.83 -27.02 3.37
CA SER A 86 13.01 -28.05 4.41
C SER A 86 11.69 -28.68 4.85
N ILE A 87 10.64 -27.86 5.05
CA ILE A 87 9.32 -28.34 5.48
C ILE A 87 8.57 -29.06 4.34
N SER A 88 8.70 -28.57 3.10
CA SER A 88 7.92 -29.07 1.95
C SER A 88 8.51 -30.33 1.30
N LYS A 89 9.78 -30.63 1.56
CA LYS A 89 10.54 -31.73 0.94
C LYS A 89 9.91 -33.11 1.13
N ASP A 90 9.54 -33.47 2.35
CA ASP A 90 9.06 -34.82 2.68
C ASP A 90 8.21 -34.84 3.96
N ARG A 91 7.69 -36.02 4.31
CA ARG A 91 6.90 -36.21 5.53
C ARG A 91 7.69 -35.79 6.77
N ASN A 92 8.96 -36.16 6.84
CA ASN A 92 9.81 -35.87 7.99
C ASN A 92 10.02 -34.35 8.13
N GLY A 93 10.22 -33.63 7.02
CA GLY A 93 10.31 -32.18 7.01
C GLY A 93 9.08 -31.49 7.63
N ARG A 94 7.88 -32.02 7.39
CA ARG A 94 6.63 -31.48 7.97
C ARG A 94 6.49 -31.74 9.47
N GLU A 95 7.15 -32.76 9.98
CA GLU A 95 7.12 -33.15 11.39
C GLU A 95 8.24 -32.49 12.22
N LYS A 96 9.13 -31.70 11.59
CA LYS A 96 10.20 -30.96 12.30
C LYS A 96 9.62 -29.88 13.23
N SER A 97 10.22 -29.74 14.41
CA SER A 97 9.92 -28.63 15.32
C SER A 97 10.53 -27.32 14.82
N SER A 98 9.97 -26.19 15.27
CA SER A 98 10.51 -24.87 14.95
C SER A 98 11.96 -24.69 15.42
N GLU A 99 12.35 -25.35 16.51
CA GLU A 99 13.73 -25.35 17.03
C GLU A 99 14.70 -26.01 16.05
N ILE A 100 14.32 -27.17 15.50
CA ILE A 100 15.13 -27.90 14.51
C ILE A 100 15.23 -27.07 13.22
N LEU A 101 14.12 -26.51 12.76
CA LEU A 101 14.10 -25.67 11.56
C LEU A 101 14.96 -24.42 11.70
N ALA A 102 15.00 -23.82 12.89
CA ALA A 102 15.86 -22.67 13.17
C ALA A 102 17.35 -23.03 13.25
N PHE A 103 17.69 -24.26 13.65
CA PHE A 103 19.06 -24.75 13.68
C PHE A 103 19.60 -25.12 12.28
N GLU A 104 18.72 -25.59 11.40
CA GLU A 104 19.08 -26.04 10.04
C GLU A 104 19.08 -24.91 8.98
N ALA A 105 18.43 -23.78 9.27
CA ALA A 105 18.24 -22.64 8.36
C ALA A 105 19.35 -21.58 8.47
#